data_AF-A0A2H8U122-F1
#
_entry.id   AF-A0A2H8U122-F1
#
_cell.length_a   1.000
_cell.length_b   1.000
_cell.length_c   1.000
_cell.angle_alpha   90.00
_cell.angle_beta   90.00
_cell.angle_gamma   90.00
#
_symmetry.space_group_name_H-M   'P 1'
#
loop_
_entity.id
_entity.type
_entity.pdbx_description
1 polymer ?
#
loop_
_entity_poly.entity_id
_entity_poly.type
_entity_poly.pdbx_seq_one_letter_code
_entity_poly.pdbx_strand_id
1 'polypeptide(L)'
;FNIILYANVFITNDLPHKHFLRSGQDLISTYTVTIEEIMFGLQFVVYTLDNKQLRVNITQVITPLYQKIIRGEGMPSYRENCDKRGDIILQFKIQIPRDLSVIKKMICKTTSKTEDFRSLRK
;
A
#
# COMPACT_ATOMS: atom_id res chain seq x y z
N PHE A 1 -40.83 -41.84 4.37
CA PHE A 1 -40.58 -40.51 4.95
C PHE A 1 -39.18 -40.06 4.55
N ASN A 2 -39.05 -39.23 3.52
CA ASN A 2 -37.76 -38.76 3.04
C ASN A 2 -37.77 -37.24 3.09
N ILE A 3 -37.34 -36.69 4.23
CA ILE A 3 -37.15 -35.26 4.42
C ILE A 3 -35.67 -35.00 4.14
N ILE A 4 -35.37 -34.62 2.90
CA ILE A 4 -34.08 -34.02 2.60
C ILE A 4 -34.20 -32.57 3.08
N LEU A 5 -33.59 -32.28 4.23
CA LEU A 5 -33.48 -30.93 4.78
C LEU A 5 -32.82 -30.02 3.74
N TYR A 6 -33.57 -29.07 3.21
CA TYR A 6 -33.04 -28.01 2.35
C TYR A 6 -32.05 -27.17 3.18
N ALA A 7 -30.76 -27.46 3.03
CA ALA A 7 -29.72 -26.59 3.57
C ALA A 7 -29.65 -25.34 2.71
N ASN A 8 -30.02 -24.20 3.27
CA ASN A 8 -29.82 -22.91 2.61
C ASN A 8 -28.32 -22.57 2.63
N VAL A 9 -27.67 -22.68 1.48
CA VAL A 9 -26.28 -22.26 1.29
C VAL A 9 -26.28 -20.79 0.89
N PHE A 10 -25.83 -19.93 1.79
CA PHE A 10 -25.62 -18.51 1.50
C PHE A 10 -24.15 -18.27 1.14
N ILE A 11 -23.90 -17.88 -0.11
CA ILE A 11 -22.57 -17.50 -0.59
C ILE A 11 -22.47 -15.99 -0.46
N THR A 12 -21.53 -15.51 0.35
CA THR A 12 -21.27 -14.08 0.52
C THR A 12 -20.19 -13.68 -0.47
N ASN A 13 -20.49 -12.76 -1.38
CA ASN A 13 -19.52 -12.19 -2.31
C ASN A 13 -19.10 -10.80 -1.82
N ASP A 14 -17.80 -10.56 -1.71
CA ASP A 14 -17.28 -9.24 -1.41
C ASP A 14 -17.49 -8.32 -2.63
N LEU A 15 -18.10 -7.16 -2.41
CA LEU A 15 -18.21 -6.13 -3.43
C LEU A 15 -16.84 -5.46 -3.65
N PRO A 16 -16.47 -5.14 -4.89
CA PRO A 16 -15.18 -4.51 -5.17
C PRO A 16 -15.10 -3.14 -4.47
N HIS A 17 -14.10 -2.99 -3.59
CA HIS A 17 -13.83 -1.72 -2.93
C HIS A 17 -12.78 -0.93 -3.73
N LYS A 18 -12.95 0.40 -3.80
CA LYS A 18 -12.10 1.29 -4.61
C LYS A 18 -10.62 1.24 -4.20
N HIS A 19 -10.34 1.02 -2.93
CA HIS A 19 -9.00 1.16 -2.36
C HIS A 19 -8.40 -0.14 -1.82
N PHE A 20 -9.22 -1.17 -1.60
CA PHE A 20 -8.79 -2.40 -0.94
C PHE A 20 -9.27 -3.63 -1.69
N LEU A 21 -8.37 -4.57 -1.87
CA LEU A 21 -8.67 -5.93 -2.29
C LEU A 21 -8.50 -6.84 -1.09
N ARG A 22 -9.53 -7.60 -0.74
CA ARG A 22 -9.44 -8.55 0.38
C ARG A 22 -8.68 -9.80 -0.06
N SER A 23 -7.74 -10.25 0.79
CA SER A 23 -7.05 -11.53 0.66
C SER A 23 -7.12 -12.27 1.99
N GLY A 24 -8.15 -13.10 2.17
CA GLY A 24 -8.43 -13.77 3.44
C GLY A 24 -8.79 -12.77 4.55
N GLN A 25 -7.90 -12.62 5.54
CA GLN A 25 -8.03 -11.64 6.63
C GLN A 25 -7.28 -10.32 6.33
N ASP A 26 -6.41 -10.31 5.33
CA ASP A 26 -5.60 -9.15 5.00
C ASP A 26 -6.28 -8.28 3.93
N LEU A 27 -5.93 -6.99 3.94
CA LEU A 27 -6.38 -6.01 2.96
C LEU A 27 -5.19 -5.52 2.14
N ILE A 28 -5.23 -5.73 0.83
CA ILE A 28 -4.19 -5.29 -0.10
C ILE A 28 -4.61 -3.96 -0.71
N SER A 29 -3.72 -2.98 -0.70
CA SER A 29 -3.93 -1.68 -1.37
C SER A 29 -2.73 -1.31 -2.24
N THR A 30 -3.00 -0.85 -3.45
CA THR A 30 -1.96 -0.49 -4.41
C THR A 30 -1.85 1.03 -4.55
N TYR A 31 -0.67 1.55 -4.22
CA TYR A 31 -0.33 2.96 -4.32
C TYR A 31 0.56 3.21 -5.53
N THR A 32 0.17 4.18 -6.36
CA THR A 32 1.01 4.63 -7.45
C THR A 32 2.00 5.65 -6.91
N VAL A 33 3.29 5.43 -7.16
CA VAL A 33 4.38 6.28 -6.69
C VAL A 33 5.28 6.72 -7.84
N THR A 34 5.80 7.94 -7.74
CA THR A 34 6.72 8.53 -8.71
C THR A 34 8.17 8.16 -8.41
N ILE A 35 9.06 8.36 -9.37
CA ILE A 35 10.50 8.09 -9.21
C ILE A 35 11.10 8.89 -8.04
N GLU A 36 10.67 10.14 -7.86
CA GLU A 36 11.15 10.99 -6.77
C GLU A 36 10.78 10.42 -5.39
N GLU A 37 9.52 10.01 -5.22
CA GLU A 37 9.01 9.40 -3.97
C GLU A 37 9.68 8.07 -3.64
N ILE A 38 9.98 7.27 -4.66
CA ILE A 38 10.66 5.98 -4.51
C ILE A 38 12.10 6.18 -4.02
N MET A 39 12.75 7.25 -4.47
CA MET A 39 14.16 7.53 -4.20
C MET A 39 14.37 8.26 -2.87
N PHE A 40 13.52 9.23 -2.57
CA PHE A 40 13.65 10.08 -1.37
C PHE A 40 12.74 9.65 -0.21
N GLY A 41 11.83 8.71 -0.45
CA GLY A 41 10.80 8.34 0.50
C GLY A 41 9.52 9.16 0.31
N LEU A 42 8.43 8.69 0.92
CA LEU A 42 7.14 9.38 0.92
C LEU A 42 6.44 9.31 2.26
N GLN A 43 5.57 10.29 2.48
CA GLN A 43 4.66 10.36 3.62
C GLN A 43 3.24 10.55 3.12
N PHE A 44 2.33 9.70 3.56
CA PHE A 44 0.94 9.75 3.13
C PHE A 44 0.01 9.20 4.22
N VAL A 45 -1.28 9.43 4.02
CA VAL A 45 -2.34 8.94 4.92
C VAL A 45 -3.09 7.81 4.24
N VAL A 46 -3.24 6.71 4.96
CA VAL A 46 -4.12 5.60 4.60
C VAL A 46 -5.39 5.71 5.45
N TYR A 47 -6.54 5.62 4.80
CA TYR A 47 -7.82 5.52 5.48
C TYR A 47 -8.22 4.04 5.55
N THR A 48 -8.47 3.53 6.75
CA THR A 48 -8.97 2.16 6.93
C THR A 48 -10.45 2.07 6.55
N LEU A 49 -10.99 0.86 6.49
CA LEU A 49 -12.43 0.63 6.30
C LEU A 49 -13.29 1.24 7.42
N ASP A 50 -12.70 1.41 8.61
CA ASP A 50 -13.32 2.04 9.77
C ASP A 50 -13.13 3.57 9.78
N ASN A 51 -12.70 4.15 8.65
CA ASN A 51 -12.37 5.58 8.47
C ASN A 51 -11.27 6.12 9.40
N LYS A 52 -10.47 5.25 10.02
CA LYS A 52 -9.30 5.66 10.81
C LYS A 52 -8.20 6.17 9.90
N GLN A 53 -7.57 7.27 10.29
CA GLN A 53 -6.39 7.82 9.60
C GLN A 53 -5.10 7.19 10.14
N LEU A 54 -4.33 6.59 9.24
CA LEU A 54 -3.02 6.01 9.54
C LEU A 54 -1.96 6.78 8.74
N ARG A 55 -1.03 7.44 9.45
CA ARG A 55 0.11 8.11 8.83
C ARG A 55 1.20 7.10 8.54
N VAL A 56 1.55 6.94 7.27
CA VAL A 56 2.61 6.05 6.81
C VAL A 56 3.78 6.91 6.35
N ASN A 57 4.95 6.67 6.95
CA ASN A 57 6.21 7.28 6.55
C ASN A 57 7.16 6.18 6.06
N ILE A 58 7.68 6.34 4.84
CA ILE A 58 8.66 5.47 4.23
C ILE A 58 9.89 6.31 3.95
N THR A 59 10.96 6.06 4.71
CA THR A 59 12.24 6.79 4.61
C THR A 59 13.30 6.03 3.82
N GLN A 60 12.98 4.82 3.37
CA GLN A 60 13.88 3.95 2.62
C GLN A 60 13.49 3.87 1.16
N VAL A 61 14.45 3.48 0.31
CA VAL A 61 14.22 3.30 -1.11
C VAL A 61 13.16 2.22 -1.33
N ILE A 62 12.13 2.55 -2.09
CA ILE A 62 11.07 1.60 -2.45
C ILE A 62 11.54 0.77 -3.64
N THR A 63 11.48 -0.55 -3.54
CA THR A 63 11.76 -1.44 -4.68
C THR A 63 10.45 -1.93 -5.29
N PRO A 64 10.43 -2.42 -6.54
CA PRO A 64 9.21 -2.95 -7.15
C PRO A 64 8.53 -4.09 -6.37
N LEU A 65 9.30 -4.83 -5.57
CA LEU A 65 8.81 -5.92 -4.72
C LEU A 65 8.58 -5.48 -3.27
N TYR A 66 8.89 -4.23 -2.94
CA TYR A 66 8.72 -3.71 -1.60
C TYR A 66 7.24 -3.66 -1.23
N GLN A 67 6.94 -4.11 -0.03
CA GLN A 67 5.62 -4.02 0.56
C GLN A 67 5.73 -3.39 1.95
N LYS A 68 4.79 -2.51 2.27
CA LYS A 68 4.67 -1.96 3.63
C LYS A 68 3.48 -2.65 4.31
N ILE A 69 3.76 -3.34 5.40
CA ILE A 69 2.73 -4.01 6.21
C ILE A 69 2.36 -3.10 7.37
N ILE A 70 1.06 -2.84 7.53
CA ILE A 70 0.48 -2.20 8.72
C ILE A 70 -0.27 -3.29 9.48
N ARG A 71 0.26 -3.65 10.65
CA ARG A 71 -0.23 -4.79 11.42
C ARG A 71 -1.57 -4.49 12.09
N GLY A 72 -2.50 -5.45 12.07
CA GLY A 72 -3.74 -5.40 12.85
C GLY A 72 -4.81 -4.43 12.33
N GLU A 73 -4.67 -3.89 11.12
CA GLU A 73 -5.63 -2.95 10.52
C GLU A 73 -6.44 -3.59 9.38
N GLY A 74 -6.28 -4.90 9.16
CA GLY A 74 -7.02 -5.70 8.19
C GLY A 74 -8.43 -6.08 8.67
N MET A 75 -8.98 -7.16 8.11
CA MET A 75 -10.31 -7.66 8.46
C MET A 75 -10.31 -8.38 9.81
N PRO A 76 -11.39 -8.27 10.60
CA PRO A 76 -11.53 -9.04 11.84
C PRO A 76 -11.63 -10.55 11.56
N SER A 77 -11.05 -11.35 12.46
CA SER A 77 -11.14 -12.80 12.39
C SER A 77 -12.53 -13.29 12.76
N TYR A 78 -13.02 -14.30 12.03
CA TYR A 78 -14.34 -14.89 12.26
C TYR A 78 -14.36 -15.94 13.40
N ARG A 79 -13.20 -16.41 13.87
CA ARG A 79 -13.12 -17.46 14.91
C ARG A 79 -12.40 -16.94 16.16
N GLU A 80 -13.02 -17.21 17.31
CA GLU A 80 -12.55 -16.98 18.68
C GLU A 80 -11.72 -15.70 18.89
N ASN A 81 -12.46 -14.65 19.30
CA ASN A 81 -12.04 -13.29 19.66
C ASN A 81 -11.98 -12.32 18.47
N CYS A 82 -13.02 -11.48 18.36
CA CYS A 82 -13.13 -10.36 17.40
C CYS A 82 -11.99 -9.34 17.48
N ASP A 83 -11.16 -9.40 18.52
CA ASP A 83 -10.02 -8.49 18.73
C ASP A 83 -8.83 -8.79 17.79
N LYS A 84 -8.78 -9.98 17.20
CA LYS A 84 -7.72 -10.32 16.22
C LYS A 84 -8.12 -9.86 14.83
N ARG A 85 -7.29 -9.01 14.25
CA ARG A 85 -7.44 -8.49 12.88
C ARG A 85 -6.24 -8.91 12.04
N GLY A 86 -6.47 -9.11 10.74
CA GLY A 86 -5.39 -9.25 9.76
C GLY A 86 -4.64 -7.93 9.56
N ASP A 87 -3.87 -7.86 8.48
CA ASP A 87 -2.99 -6.73 8.19
C ASP A 87 -3.43 -5.95 6.95
N ILE A 88 -3.01 -4.69 6.85
CA ILE A 88 -3.04 -3.95 5.58
C ILE A 88 -1.67 -4.10 4.91
N ILE A 89 -1.68 -4.61 3.68
CA ILE A 89 -0.49 -4.78 2.84
C ILE A 89 -0.52 -3.72 1.75
N LEU A 90 0.40 -2.76 1.84
CA LEU A 90 0.57 -1.71 0.84
C LEU A 90 1.58 -2.16 -0.21
N GLN A 91 1.14 -2.18 -1.46
CA GLN A 91 1.94 -2.46 -2.63
C GLN A 91 2.15 -1.17 -3.44
N PHE A 92 3.29 -1.07 -4.12
CA PHE A 92 3.67 0.16 -4.82
C PHE A 92 3.84 -0.09 -6.32
N LYS A 93 3.08 0.67 -7.12
CA LYS A 93 3.20 0.69 -8.57
C LYS A 93 4.01 1.92 -8.99
N ILE A 94 5.14 1.69 -9.65
CA ILE A 94 6.01 2.76 -10.11
C ILE A 94 5.42 3.42 -11.36
N GLN A 95 5.15 4.73 -11.29
CA GLN A 95 4.75 5.54 -12.41
C GLN A 95 5.99 6.17 -13.06
N ILE A 96 6.34 5.64 -14.23
CA ILE A 96 7.42 6.20 -15.05
C ILE A 96 6.80 7.23 -16.01
N PRO A 97 7.29 8.49 -16.02
CA PRO A 97 6.83 9.50 -16.97
C PRO A 97 7.21 9.09 -18.41
N ARG A 98 6.31 9.37 -19.36
CA ARG A 98 6.51 9.00 -20.78
C ARG A 98 7.50 9.92 -21.51
N ASP A 99 7.63 11.16 -21.05
CA ASP A 99 8.52 12.15 -21.65
C ASP A 99 9.92 12.06 -21.04
N LEU A 100 10.89 11.72 -21.89
CA LEU A 100 12.29 11.61 -21.53
C LEU A 100 12.88 12.94 -21.04
N SER A 101 12.31 14.08 -21.46
CA SER A 101 12.72 15.42 -21.04
C SER A 101 12.50 15.64 -19.54
N VAL A 102 11.44 15.04 -18.98
CA VAL A 102 11.14 15.07 -17.55
C VAL A 102 12.18 14.28 -16.78
N ILE A 103 12.52 13.09 -17.27
CA ILE A 103 13.55 12.23 -16.68
C ILE A 103 14.90 12.95 -16.68
N LYS A 104 15.28 13.57 -17.81
CA LYS A 104 16.54 14.33 -17.92
C LYS A 104 16.61 15.47 -16.89
N LYS A 105 15.53 16.23 -16.71
CA LYS A 105 15.45 17.30 -15.70
C LYS A 105 15.56 16.77 -14.27
N MET A 106 14.94 15.63 -13.95
CA MET A 106 15.05 14.99 -12.63
C MET A 106 16.49 14.57 -12.33
N ILE A 107 17.18 13.98 -13.31
CA ILE A 107 18.58 13.59 -13.18
C ILE A 107 19.45 14.84 -12.93
N CYS A 108 19.31 15.89 -13.74
CA CYS A 108 20.07 17.13 -13.58
C CYS A 108 19.85 17.83 -12.22
N LYS A 109 18.60 17.85 -11.72
CA LYS A 109 18.30 18.38 -10.38
C LYS A 109 18.95 17.57 -9.26
N THR A 110 19.09 16.27 -9.47
CA THR A 110 19.70 15.39 -8.46
C THR A 110 21.21 15.61 -8.43
N THR A 111 21.85 15.79 -9.59
CA THR A 111 23.30 16.07 -9.67
C THR A 111 23.69 17.38 -9.00
N SER A 112 22.90 18.46 -9.16
CA SER A 112 23.22 19.74 -8.51
C SER A 112 23.20 19.62 -6.99
N LYS A 113 22.20 18.93 -6.42
CA LYS A 113 22.13 18.69 -4.97
C LYS A 113 23.31 17.87 -4.45
N THR A 114 23.76 16.86 -5.20
CA THR A 114 24.90 16.04 -4.77
C THR A 114 26.22 16.82 -4.72
N GLU A 115 26.39 17.85 -5.56
CA GLU A 115 27.56 18.73 -5.50
C GLU A 115 27.53 19.64 -4.26
N ASP A 116 26.37 20.14 -3.88
CA ASP A 116 26.17 20.92 -2.64
C ASP A 116 26.50 20.08 -1.39
N PHE A 117 26.10 18.80 -1.34
CA PHE A 117 26.49 17.91 -0.23
C PHE A 117 27.97 17.51 -0.24
N ARG A 118 28.65 17.61 -1.38
CA ARG A 118 30.09 17.31 -1.50
C ARG A 118 30.94 18.51 -1.07
N SER A 119 30.47 19.74 -1.26
CA SER A 119 31.18 20.95 -0.81
C SER A 119 31.13 21.14 0.71
N LEU A 120 30.05 20.70 1.37
CA LEU A 120 29.89 20.74 2.83
C LEU A 120 30.74 19.71 3.61
N ARG A 121 31.39 18.76 2.92
CA ARG A 121 32.25 17.71 3.52
C ARG A 121 33.75 18.02 3.40
N LYS A 122 34.13 19.23 2.99
CA LYS A 122 35.50 19.76 3.02
C LYS A 122 35.60 20.83 4.09
#